data_AF-W1X691-F1
#
_entry.id   AF-W1X691-F1
#
_cell.length_a   1.000
_cell.length_b   1.000
_cell.length_c   1.000
_cell.angle_alpha   90.00
_cell.angle_beta   90.00
_cell.angle_gamma   90.00
#
_symmetry.space_group_name_H-M   'P 1'
#
loop_
_entity.id
_entity.type
_entity.pdbx_description
1 polymer ?
#
loop_
_entity_poly.entity_id
_entity_poly.type
_entity_poly.pdbx_seq_one_letter_code
_entity_poly.pdbx_strand_id
1 'polypeptide(L)' 'LAEIELMETVTKEKPILLLDDVMSELDNSRQLNLLETISQNIQTFMTTTTLEHLQNMPSNIKIFSIHE' A
#
# COMPACT_ATOMS: atom_id res chain seq x y z
N LEU A 1 0.47 10.35 5.33
CA LEU A 1 1.29 10.02 6.53
C LEU A 1 0.81 10.71 7.79
N ALA A 2 0.59 12.03 7.78
CA ALA A 2 0.09 12.75 8.96
C ALA A 2 -1.20 12.15 9.57
N GLU A 3 -2.14 11.69 8.73
CA GLU A 3 -3.36 11.01 9.21
C GLU A 3 -3.07 9.68 9.91
N ILE A 4 -2.07 8.92 9.43
CA ILE A 4 -1.68 7.63 10.02
C ILE A 4 -1.06 7.86 11.40
N GLU A 5 -0.17 8.84 11.52
CA GLU A 5 0.43 9.23 12.80
C GLU A 5 -0.61 9.76 13.78
N LEU A 6 -1.58 10.52 13.29
CA LEU A 6 -2.70 11.00 14.09
C LEU A 6 -3.55 9.83 14.60
N MET A 7 -3.89 8.87 13.73
CA MET A 7 -4.65 7.69 14.12
C MET A 7 -3.90 6.89 15.19
N GLU A 8 -2.63 6.57 14.98
CA GLU A 8 -1.80 5.85 15.96
C GLU A 8 -1.72 6.60 17.30
N THR A 9 -1.64 7.94 17.25
CA THR A 9 -1.62 8.77 18.46
C THR A 9 -2.95 8.72 19.24
N VAL A 10 -4.08 8.74 18.52
CA VAL A 10 -5.43 8.78 19.10
C VAL A 10 -5.87 7.41 19.59
N THR A 11 -5.65 6.35 18.80
CA THR A 11 -6.11 4.99 19.11
C THR A 11 -5.10 4.19 19.92
N LYS A 12 -3.83 4.60 19.94
CA LYS A 12 -2.69 3.84 20.48
C LYS A 12 -2.43 2.52 19.75
N GLU A 13 -2.94 2.38 18.53
CA GLU A 13 -2.78 1.20 17.70
C GLU A 13 -2.31 1.59 16.29
N LYS A 14 -1.43 0.79 15.69
CA LYS A 14 -1.04 0.98 14.29
C LYS A 14 -2.22 0.66 13.37
N PRO A 15 -2.65 1.58 12.50
CA PRO A 15 -3.76 1.30 11.59
C PRO A 15 -3.33 0.33 10.49
N ILE A 16 -4.31 -0.40 9.96
CA ILE A 16 -4.18 -1.16 8.72
C ILE A 16 -4.61 -0.26 7.57
N LEU A 17 -3.76 -0.14 6.55
CA LEU A 17 -4.06 0.61 5.35
C LEU A 17 -4.76 -0.30 4.33
N LEU A 18 -5.90 0.14 3.81
CA LEU A 18 -6.64 -0.53 2.74
C LEU A 18 -6.64 0.39 1.52
N LEU A 19 -6.12 -0.09 0.40
CA LEU A 19 -6.02 0.66 -0.84
C LEU A 19 -6.81 -0.08 -1.93
N ASP A 20 -7.85 0.57 -2.46
CA ASP A 20 -8.69 -0.03 -3.50
C ASP A 20 -8.38 0.60 -4.87
N ASP A 21 -7.85 -0.21 -5.78
CA ASP A 21 -7.46 0.08 -7.17
C ASP A 21 -6.69 1.40 -7.41
N VAL A 22 -6.06 1.94 -6.38
CA VAL A 22 -5.33 3.22 -6.44
C VAL A 22 -4.17 3.23 -7.44
N MET A 23 -3.73 2.07 -7.90
CA MET A 23 -2.67 1.96 -8.89
C MET A 23 -3.13 2.42 -10.29
N SER A 24 -4.40 2.18 -10.66
CA SER A 24 -4.92 2.55 -11.98
C SER A 24 -5.09 4.08 -12.16
N GLU A 25 -5.21 4.81 -11.04
CA GLU A 25 -5.42 6.26 -10.97
C GLU A 25 -4.13 7.10 -10.92
N LEU A 26 -2.97 6.44 -10.75
CA LEU A 26 -1.69 7.10 -10.52
C LEU A 26 -0.72 6.85 -11.68
N ASP A 27 0.08 7.86 -12.01
CA ASP A 27 1.25 7.67 -12.87
C ASP A 27 2.36 6.90 -12.14
N ASN A 28 3.29 6.34 -12.91
CA ASN A 28 4.38 5.50 -12.42
C ASN A 28 5.19 6.13 -11.28
N SER A 29 5.43 7.44 -11.33
CA SER A 29 6.24 8.11 -10.29
C SER A 29 5.48 8.19 -8.97
N ARG A 30 4.18 8.46 -9.04
CA ARG A 30 3.30 8.53 -7.86
C ARG A 30 3.03 7.15 -7.27
N GLN A 31 2.90 6.12 -8.11
CA GLN A 31 2.80 4.74 -7.66
C GLN A 31 4.05 4.33 -6.86
N LEU A 32 5.26 4.56 -7.39
CA LEU A 32 6.50 4.23 -6.69
C LEU A 32 6.62 4.96 -5.34
N ASN A 33 6.32 6.26 -5.30
CA ASN A 33 6.32 7.03 -4.06
C ASN A 33 5.32 6.49 -3.04
N LEU A 34 4.13 6.07 -3.48
CA LEU A 34 3.13 5.44 -2.63
C LEU A 34 3.65 4.12 -2.06
N LEU A 35 4.20 3.25 -2.91
CA LEU A 35 4.75 1.95 -2.50
C LEU A 35 5.92 2.09 -1.52
N GLU A 36 6.84 3.03 -1.74
CA GLU A 36 7.94 3.31 -0.83
C GLU A 36 7.43 3.79 0.54
N THR A 37 6.44 4.69 0.53
CA THR A 37 5.82 5.24 1.73
C THR A 37 5.13 4.17 2.59
N ILE A 38 4.36 3.28 1.98
CA ILE A 38 3.63 2.23 2.71
C ILE A 38 4.56 1.11 3.22
N SER A 39 5.68 0.87 2.55
CA SER A 39 6.65 -0.17 2.91
C SER A 39 7.38 0.11 4.24
N GLN A 40 7.39 1.36 4.69
CA GLN A 40 8.28 1.79 5.77
C GLN A 40 7.79 1.42 7.18
N ASN A 41 6.49 1.20 7.43
CA ASN A 41 6.04 0.75 8.77
C ASN A 41 4.55 0.38 8.92
N ILE A 42 3.80 0.23 7.83
CA ILE A 42 2.34 0.16 7.87
C ILE A 42 1.87 -1.14 7.22
N GLN A 43 1.07 -1.93 7.96
CA GLN A 43 0.44 -3.10 7.38
C GLN A 43 -0.58 -2.63 6.34
N THR A 44 -0.41 -3.07 5.09
CA THR A 44 -1.21 -2.60 3.96
C THR A 44 -1.80 -3.76 3.19
N PHE A 45 -3.09 -3.67 2.87
CA PHE A 45 -3.75 -4.47 1.84
C PHE A 45 -4.08 -3.57 0.66
N MET A 46 -3.81 -4.06 -0.55
CA MET A 46 -4.05 -3.33 -1.79
C MET A 46 -4.69 -4.25 -2.82
N THR A 47 -5.66 -3.72 -3.56
CA THR A 47 -6.13 -4.31 -4.82
C THR A 47 -5.47 -3.58 -5.99
N THR A 48 -5.09 -4.33 -7.03
CA THR A 48 -4.52 -3.77 -8.25
C THR A 48 -4.81 -4.70 -9.42
N THR A 49 -5.01 -4.11 -10.58
CA THR A 49 -5.16 -4.82 -11.86
C THR A 49 -3.81 -5.14 -12.51
N THR A 50 -2.70 -4.54 -12.04
CA THR A 50 -1.34 -4.76 -12.55
C THR A 50 -0.34 -5.03 -11.44
N LEU A 51 0.59 -5.96 -11.69
CA LEU A 51 1.68 -6.34 -10.77
C LEU A 51 3.03 -5.72 -11.17
N GLU A 52 3.13 -5.01 -12.30
CA GLU A 52 4.41 -4.53 -12.86
C GLU A 52 5.18 -3.66 -11.86
N HIS A 53 4.48 -2.80 -11.13
CA HIS A 53 5.08 -1.87 -10.18
C HIS A 53 5.49 -2.50 -8.85
N LEU A 54 5.00 -3.72 -8.56
CA LEU A 54 5.32 -4.45 -7.33
C LEU A 54 6.65 -5.22 -7.41
N GLN A 55 7.27 -5.32 -8.59
CA GLN A 55 8.54 -6.05 -8.78
C GLN A 55 9.69 -5.46 -7.94
N ASN A 56 9.61 -4.17 -7.60
CA ASN A 56 10.63 -3.46 -6.83
C ASN A 56 10.35 -3.41 -5.33
N MET A 57 9.26 -4.03 -4.85
CA MET A 57 8.91 -4.01 -3.44
C MET A 57 9.65 -5.09 -2.62
N PRO A 58 9.78 -4.90 -1.30
CA PRO A 58 10.43 -5.86 -0.42
C PRO A 58 9.81 -7.26 -0.48
N SER A 59 10.63 -8.27 -0.16
CA SER A 59 10.36 -9.69 -0.33
C SER A 59 9.27 -10.28 0.59
N ASN A 60 8.62 -9.48 1.44
CA ASN A 60 7.61 -9.93 2.40
C ASN A 60 6.16 -9.75 1.91
N ILE A 61 5.94 -9.55 0.61
CA ILE A 61 4.60 -9.40 0.04
C ILE A 61 3.96 -10.77 -0.21
N LYS A 62 2.68 -10.87 0.14
CA LYS A 62 1.83 -11.99 -0.24
C LYS A 62 0.83 -11.55 -1.30
N ILE A 63 0.93 -12.15 -2.49
CA ILE A 63 0.05 -11.87 -3.62
C ILE A 63 -1.08 -12.90 -3.63
N PHE A 64 -2.32 -12.42 -3.78
CA PHE A 64 -3.50 -13.26 -3.98
C PHE A 64 -4.09 -12.93 -5.34
N SER A 65 -4.03 -13.87 -6.28
CA SER A 65 -4.68 -13.74 -7.58
C SER A 65 -6.15 -14.15 -7.47
N ILE A 66 -7.04 -13.26 -7.89
CA ILE A 66 -8.47 -13.55 -7.98
C ILE A 66 -8.77 -13.91 -9.44
N HIS A 67 -9.43 -15.04 -9.62
CA HIS A 67 -9.94 -15.51 -10.90
C HIS A 67 -11.48 -15.57 -10.79
N GLU A 68 -12.18 -15.36 -11.90
CA GLU A 68 -13.63 -15.60 -11.98
C GLU A 68 -13.97 -17.09 -11.83
#